data_AF-G2LGK2-F1
#
_entry.id   AF-G2LGK2-F1
#
_cell.length_a   1.000
_cell.length_b   1.000
_cell.length_c   1.000
_cell.angle_alpha   90.00
_cell.angle_beta   90.00
_cell.angle_gamma   90.00
#
_symmetry.space_group_name_H-M   'P 1'
#
loop_
_entity.id
_entity.type
_entity.pdbx_description
1 polymer ?
#
loop_
_entity_poly.entity_id
_entity_poly.type
_entity_poly.pdbx_seq_one_letter_code
_entity_poly.pdbx_strand_id
1 'polypeptide(L)'
;MIVCVNCGQVNETAASRCLRCGASIFEYPSYLGSAGVAPSGPPPAPPPPSVPPPKPAPPPHKQPLPPPYGSPYGASQTAAPPPMPLPPPVSPPLAHPLPVQPVVVVGGFACPYCRTTLPPRITYRTSPAGWVIFALLLLLCWPLFWVGFLFQEECLRCRNCGRRLA
;
A
#
# COMPACT_ATOMS: atom_id res chain seq x y z
N MET A 1 0.88 16.02 -23.92
CA MET A 1 -0.37 15.39 -23.43
C MET A 1 -0.13 13.91 -23.27
N ILE A 2 -0.52 13.32 -22.14
CA ILE A 2 -0.33 11.89 -21.87
C ILE A 2 -1.68 11.24 -21.57
N VAL A 3 -1.94 10.06 -22.15
CA VAL A 3 -3.18 9.33 -21.93
C VAL A 3 -2.97 8.40 -20.73
N CYS A 4 -3.82 8.53 -19.71
CA CYS A 4 -3.76 7.65 -18.55
C CYS A 4 -4.09 6.21 -18.95
N VAL A 5 -3.14 5.30 -18.78
CA VAL A 5 -3.29 3.88 -19.13
C VAL A 5 -4.45 3.22 -18.38
N ASN A 6 -4.77 3.71 -17.18
CA ASN A 6 -5.82 3.11 -16.34
C ASN A 6 -7.25 3.52 -16.75
N CYS A 7 -7.45 4.74 -17.28
CA CYS A 7 -8.81 5.24 -17.55
C CYS A 7 -9.01 5.97 -18.89
N GLY A 8 -7.96 6.08 -19.71
CA GLY A 8 -8.02 6.71 -21.03
C GLY A 8 -8.15 8.23 -21.03
N GLN A 9 -8.15 8.90 -19.87
CA GLN A 9 -8.20 10.37 -19.82
C GLN A 9 -6.89 10.99 -20.30
N VAL A 10 -7.00 12.09 -21.01
CA VAL A 10 -5.86 12.89 -21.47
C VAL A 10 -5.51 13.86 -20.35
N ASN A 11 -4.28 13.76 -19.85
CA ASN A 11 -3.78 14.61 -18.79
C ASN A 11 -2.69 15.56 -19.32
N GLU A 12 -2.51 16.68 -18.61
CA GLU A 12 -1.39 17.57 -18.86
C GLU A 12 -0.05 16.86 -18.62
N THR A 13 0.94 17.18 -19.45
CA THR A 13 2.26 16.53 -19.46
C THR A 13 3.04 16.74 -18.15
N ALA A 14 2.65 17.71 -17.33
CA ALA A 14 3.23 18.01 -16.03
C ALA A 14 2.52 17.32 -14.84
N ALA A 15 1.38 16.65 -15.06
CA ALA A 15 0.61 16.05 -13.97
C ALA A 15 1.25 14.73 -13.50
N SER A 16 1.65 14.66 -12.23
CA SER A 16 2.20 13.45 -11.61
C SER A 16 1.16 12.34 -11.40
N ARG A 17 -0.13 12.70 -11.36
CA ARG A 17 -1.26 11.79 -11.19
C ARG A 17 -2.41 12.12 -12.14
N CYS A 18 -3.16 11.10 -12.56
CA CYS A 18 -4.36 11.27 -13.36
C CYS A 18 -5.41 12.06 -12.57
N LEU A 19 -5.90 13.17 -13.12
CA LEU A 19 -6.92 14.01 -12.49
C LEU A 19 -8.26 13.27 -12.28
N ARG A 20 -8.52 12.21 -13.05
CA ARG A 20 -9.77 11.45 -12.99
C ARG A 20 -9.71 10.24 -12.05
N CYS A 21 -8.68 9.40 -12.17
CA CYS A 21 -8.60 8.15 -11.39
C CYS A 21 -7.52 8.15 -10.30
N GLY A 22 -6.69 9.19 -10.22
CA GLY A 22 -5.64 9.33 -9.21
C GLY A 22 -4.40 8.44 -9.41
N ALA A 23 -4.35 7.62 -10.47
CA ALA A 23 -3.20 6.78 -10.79
C ALA A 23 -1.96 7.65 -11.08
N SER A 24 -0.79 7.28 -10.54
CA SER A 24 0.47 7.95 -10.89
C SER A 24 0.83 7.64 -12.34
N ILE A 25 1.22 8.68 -13.09
CA ILE A 25 1.54 8.56 -14.51
C ILE A 25 3.05 8.31 -14.71
N PHE A 26 3.83 8.36 -13.62
CA PHE A 26 5.29 8.44 -13.64
C PHE A 26 6.01 7.17 -13.15
N GLU A 27 5.46 5.99 -13.45
CA GLU A 27 6.26 4.77 -13.53
C GLU A 27 6.32 4.35 -15.00
N TYR A 28 7.01 5.16 -15.80
CA TYR A 28 7.62 4.60 -16.99
C TYR A 28 8.75 3.68 -16.51
N PRO A 29 8.70 2.37 -16.76
CA PRO A 29 9.88 1.54 -16.59
C PRO A 29 10.96 2.09 -17.51
N SER A 30 12.02 2.67 -16.95
CA SER A 30 13.23 3.14 -17.64
C SER A 30 14.06 1.99 -18.24
N TYR A 31 13.41 0.94 -18.75
CA TYR A 31 14.04 -0.23 -19.37
C TYR A 31 13.99 -0.20 -20.91
N LEU A 32 13.51 0.88 -21.53
CA LEU A 32 13.65 1.09 -22.99
C LEU A 32 14.97 1.80 -23.29
N GLY A 33 16.06 1.09 -22.97
CA GLY A 33 17.43 1.49 -23.21
C GLY A 33 18.33 0.28 -23.41
N SER A 34 17.94 -0.65 -24.29
CA SER A 34 18.88 -1.62 -24.87
C SER A 34 18.35 -2.20 -26.18
N ALA A 35 19.08 -1.85 -27.24
CA ALA A 35 19.40 -2.60 -28.45
C ALA A 35 18.28 -3.38 -29.17
N GLY A 36 18.11 -3.03 -30.45
CA GLY A 36 17.19 -3.66 -31.38
C GLY A 36 17.39 -5.17 -31.49
N VAL A 37 16.33 -5.90 -31.14
CA VAL A 37 16.09 -7.27 -31.58
C VAL A 37 15.00 -7.18 -32.64
N ALA A 38 15.30 -7.71 -33.83
CA ALA A 38 14.40 -7.74 -34.97
C ALA A 38 13.04 -8.39 -34.59
N PRO A 39 11.93 -7.93 -35.18
CA PRO A 39 10.60 -8.47 -34.87
C PRO A 39 10.51 -9.94 -35.31
N SER A 40 10.57 -10.85 -34.34
CA SER A 40 10.07 -12.20 -34.52
C SER A 40 8.55 -12.14 -34.67
N GLY A 41 8.03 -12.90 -35.64
CA GLY A 41 6.62 -12.91 -36.02
C GLY A 41 5.66 -13.14 -34.83
N PRO A 42 4.39 -12.76 -35.00
CA PRO A 42 3.41 -12.86 -33.92
C PRO A 42 3.32 -14.31 -33.42
N PRO A 43 3.40 -14.54 -32.09
CA PRO A 43 3.21 -15.87 -31.54
C PRO A 43 1.81 -16.40 -31.90
N PRO A 44 1.66 -17.72 -32.11
CA PRO A 44 0.37 -18.33 -32.36
C PRO A 44 -0.60 -18.00 -31.22
N ALA A 45 -1.84 -17.65 -31.58
CA ALA A 45 -2.87 -17.27 -30.63
C ALA A 45 -3.07 -18.38 -29.59
N PRO A 46 -3.10 -18.05 -28.28
CA PRO A 46 -3.41 -19.05 -27.26
C PRO A 46 -4.82 -19.60 -27.49
N PRO A 47 -5.05 -20.89 -27.19
CA PRO A 47 -6.38 -21.48 -27.27
C PRO A 47 -7.35 -20.70 -26.38
N PRO A 48 -8.61 -20.54 -26.79
CA PRO A 48 -9.61 -19.81 -26.02
C PRO A 48 -9.75 -20.46 -24.63
N PRO A 49 -9.75 -19.66 -23.54
CA PRO A 49 -9.90 -20.18 -22.21
C PRO A 49 -11.24 -20.91 -22.08
N SER A 50 -11.19 -22.16 -21.62
CA SER A 50 -12.35 -22.98 -21.29
C SER A 50 -13.27 -22.19 -20.36
N VAL A 51 -14.47 -21.86 -20.82
CA VAL A 51 -15.44 -21.09 -20.03
C VAL A 51 -15.79 -21.91 -18.78
N PRO A 52 -15.45 -21.43 -17.57
CA PRO A 52 -15.83 -22.14 -16.36
C PRO A 52 -17.35 -22.11 -16.19
N PRO A 53 -17.96 -23.17 -15.64
CA PRO A 53 -19.40 -23.22 -15.41
C PRO A 53 -19.84 -22.04 -14.53
N PRO A 54 -21.05 -21.49 -14.78
CA PRO A 54 -21.56 -20.36 -14.02
C PRO A 54 -21.63 -20.71 -12.53
N LYS A 55 -20.93 -19.92 -11.70
CA LYS A 55 -20.99 -20.06 -10.25
C LYS A 55 -22.43 -19.82 -9.78
N PRO A 56 -22.97 -20.66 -8.87
CA PRO A 56 -24.26 -20.42 -8.23
C PRO A 56 -24.31 -19.01 -7.63
N ALA A 57 -25.44 -18.32 -7.84
CA ALA A 57 -25.64 -16.98 -7.32
C ALA A 57 -25.49 -16.97 -5.79
N PRO A 58 -24.72 -16.03 -5.22
CA PRO A 58 -24.62 -15.91 -3.78
C PRO A 58 -25.99 -15.55 -3.18
N PRO A 59 -26.32 -16.04 -1.98
CA PRO A 59 -27.56 -15.69 -1.30
C PRO A 59 -27.60 -14.18 -1.03
N PRO A 60 -28.80 -13.57 -1.02
CA PRO A 60 -28.96 -12.14 -0.79
C PRO A 60 -28.38 -11.75 0.57
N HIS A 61 -27.29 -10.97 0.55
CA HIS A 61 -26.70 -10.43 1.76
C HIS A 61 -27.67 -9.43 2.39
N LYS A 62 -28.13 -9.75 3.59
CA LYS A 62 -28.83 -8.79 4.47
C LYS A 62 -27.85 -7.65 4.77
N GLN A 63 -28.10 -6.48 4.19
CA GLN A 63 -27.36 -5.26 4.50
C GLN A 63 -27.50 -4.95 6.01
N PRO A 64 -26.39 -4.82 6.76
CA PRO A 64 -26.44 -4.23 8.08
C PRO A 64 -26.88 -2.77 7.96
N LEU A 65 -27.90 -2.38 8.74
CA LEU A 65 -28.33 -0.99 8.81
C LEU A 65 -27.13 -0.10 9.24
N PRO A 66 -27.01 1.11 8.67
CA PRO A 66 -26.00 2.06 9.12
C PRO A 66 -26.23 2.40 10.61
N PRO A 67 -25.16 2.53 11.42
CA PRO A 67 -25.31 2.94 12.80
C PRO A 67 -25.90 4.36 12.88
N PRO A 68 -26.70 4.66 13.91
CA PRO A 68 -27.29 5.98 14.08
C PRO A 68 -26.18 6.99 14.35
N TYR A 69 -26.14 8.04 13.52
CA TYR A 69 -25.30 9.21 13.75
C TYR A 69 -25.69 9.85 15.07
N GLY A 70 -24.83 9.70 16.07
CA GLY A 70 -24.94 10.40 17.34
C GLY A 70 -23.56 10.70 17.88
N SER A 71 -23.08 11.93 17.63
CA SER A 71 -22.41 12.68 18.69
C SER A 71 -22.34 14.18 18.36
N PRO A 72 -22.89 15.06 19.21
CA PRO A 72 -22.65 16.48 19.17
C PRO A 72 -21.42 16.79 20.04
N TYR A 73 -20.22 16.73 19.47
CA TYR A 73 -19.06 17.30 20.15
C TYR A 73 -19.05 18.81 19.91
N GLY A 74 -19.36 19.54 20.98
CA GLY A 74 -19.34 20.99 21.04
C GLY A 74 -17.95 21.53 20.72
N ALA A 75 -17.95 22.55 19.87
CA ALA A 75 -16.79 23.37 19.57
C ALA A 75 -16.47 24.27 20.78
N SER A 76 -15.56 23.83 21.64
CA SER A 76 -14.81 24.77 22.49
C SER A 76 -13.75 25.44 21.63
N GLN A 77 -14.06 26.66 21.17
CA GLN A 77 -13.07 27.55 20.56
C GLN A 77 -12.11 28.04 21.64
N THR A 78 -10.99 27.32 21.80
CA THR A 78 -9.83 27.87 22.52
C THR A 78 -9.16 28.87 21.57
N ALA A 79 -9.25 30.16 21.91
CA ALA A 79 -8.55 31.23 21.19
C ALA A 79 -7.06 30.90 21.10
N ALA A 80 -6.55 30.80 19.87
CA ALA A 80 -5.14 30.54 19.63
C ALA A 80 -4.29 31.74 20.13
N PRO A 81 -3.18 31.50 20.84
CA PRO A 81 -2.25 32.56 21.22
C PRO A 81 -1.65 33.23 19.98
N PRO A 82 -1.21 34.50 20.09
CA PRO A 82 -0.59 35.22 18.99
C PRO A 82 0.63 34.45 18.44
N PRO A 83 0.83 34.44 17.11
CA PRO A 83 1.93 33.72 16.49
C PRO A 83 3.24 34.32 16.96
N MET A 84 4.02 33.54 17.73
CA MET A 84 5.40 33.88 18.00
C MET A 84 6.18 33.92 16.68
N PRO A 85 7.14 34.85 16.51
CA PRO A 85 8.04 34.87 15.37
C PRO A 85 8.71 33.49 15.24
N LEU A 86 8.48 32.81 14.12
CA LEU A 86 9.15 31.54 13.87
C LEU A 86 10.67 31.79 13.85
N PRO A 87 11.47 31.01 14.58
CA PRO A 87 12.91 31.03 14.40
C PRO A 87 13.25 30.72 12.93
N PRO A 88 14.34 31.29 12.39
CA PRO A 88 14.76 30.99 11.02
C PRO A 88 14.87 29.47 10.84
N PRO A 89 14.44 28.93 9.68
CA PRO A 89 14.49 27.50 9.42
C PRO A 89 15.95 27.05 9.51
N VAL A 90 16.29 26.39 10.62
CA VAL A 90 17.55 25.66 10.73
C VAL A 90 17.40 24.47 9.82
N SER A 91 17.95 24.58 8.62
CA SER A 91 18.02 23.49 7.65
C SER A 91 18.58 22.26 8.37
N PRO A 92 17.79 21.19 8.56
CA PRO A 92 18.37 19.96 9.06
C PRO A 92 19.45 19.54 8.05
N PRO A 93 20.61 19.02 8.52
CA PRO A 93 21.60 18.46 7.62
C PRO A 93 20.89 17.47 6.70
N LEU A 94 21.15 17.59 5.39
CA LEU A 94 20.69 16.68 4.34
C LEU A 94 21.19 15.25 4.65
N ALA A 95 20.56 14.58 5.61
CA ALA A 95 20.57 13.13 5.70
C ALA A 95 19.78 12.68 4.48
N HIS A 96 20.49 12.41 3.40
CA HIS A 96 19.92 11.81 2.20
C HIS A 96 19.23 10.53 2.67
N PRO A 97 17.88 10.43 2.63
CA PRO A 97 17.23 9.15 2.84
C PRO A 97 17.77 8.25 1.73
N LEU A 98 18.53 7.21 2.12
CA LEU A 98 18.90 6.16 1.19
C LEU A 98 17.61 5.73 0.49
N PRO A 99 17.61 5.60 -0.84
CA PRO A 99 16.44 5.17 -1.57
C PRO A 99 16.06 3.79 -1.05
N VAL A 100 15.01 3.73 -0.24
CA VAL A 100 14.31 2.49 0.06
C VAL A 100 13.75 2.05 -1.27
N GLN A 101 14.51 1.21 -1.97
CA GLN A 101 14.13 0.67 -3.26
C GLN A 101 12.80 -0.05 -3.06
N PRO A 102 11.69 0.42 -3.65
CA PRO A 102 10.46 -0.34 -3.63
C PRO A 102 10.76 -1.66 -4.33
N VAL A 103 10.57 -2.78 -3.64
CA VAL A 103 10.65 -4.10 -4.27
C VAL A 103 9.53 -4.12 -5.32
N VAL A 104 9.89 -3.87 -6.57
CA VAL A 104 8.97 -3.90 -7.70
C VAL A 104 8.69 -5.38 -7.96
N VAL A 105 7.62 -5.90 -7.35
CA VAL A 105 7.10 -7.22 -7.69
C VAL A 105 6.53 -7.10 -9.10
N VAL A 106 7.26 -7.65 -10.08
CA VAL A 106 6.84 -7.73 -11.48
C VAL A 106 5.71 -8.75 -11.57
N GLY A 107 4.50 -8.30 -11.25
CA GLY A 107 3.28 -9.08 -11.21
C GLY A 107 2.22 -8.24 -10.53
N GLY A 108 1.20 -7.82 -11.27
CA GLY A 108 0.16 -6.95 -10.74
C GLY A 108 -0.45 -7.53 -9.46
N PHE A 109 -0.15 -6.89 -8.32
CA PHE A 109 -0.74 -7.29 -7.05
C PHE A 109 -2.26 -7.05 -7.13
N ALA A 110 -3.06 -8.07 -6.81
CA ALA A 110 -4.50 -7.96 -6.69
C ALA A 110 -4.95 -8.59 -5.38
N CYS A 111 -5.62 -7.82 -4.52
CA CYS A 111 -6.12 -8.34 -3.25
C CYS A 111 -7.16 -9.45 -3.49
N PRO A 112 -7.02 -10.65 -2.90
CA PRO A 112 -7.95 -11.76 -3.11
C PRO A 112 -9.35 -11.50 -2.54
N TYR A 113 -9.47 -10.54 -1.61
CA TYR A 113 -10.72 -10.24 -0.92
C TYR A 113 -11.56 -9.13 -1.58
N CYS A 114 -10.92 -8.03 -1.98
CA CYS A 114 -11.62 -6.87 -2.56
C CYS A 114 -11.18 -6.52 -3.98
N ARG A 115 -10.27 -7.31 -4.57
CA ARG A 115 -9.71 -7.14 -5.92
C ARG A 115 -9.07 -5.77 -6.20
N THR A 116 -8.73 -5.02 -5.16
CA THR A 116 -7.97 -3.79 -5.34
C THR A 116 -6.57 -4.12 -5.86
N THR A 117 -6.12 -3.35 -6.85
CA THR A 117 -4.76 -3.37 -7.39
C THR A 117 -3.82 -2.44 -6.62
N LEU A 118 -4.33 -1.79 -5.56
CA LEU A 118 -3.52 -0.93 -4.69
C LEU A 118 -2.47 -1.77 -3.96
N PRO A 119 -1.21 -1.32 -3.88
CA PRO A 119 -0.15 -2.04 -3.19
C PRO A 119 -0.51 -2.24 -1.70
N PRO A 120 -0.15 -3.38 -1.09
CA PRO A 120 -0.43 -3.65 0.31
C PRO A 120 0.34 -2.68 1.21
N ARG A 121 -0.22 -2.39 2.38
CA ARG A 121 0.47 -1.64 3.44
C ARG A 121 1.26 -2.63 4.29
N ILE A 122 2.58 -2.44 4.36
CA ILE A 122 3.46 -3.17 5.26
C ILE A 122 3.24 -2.64 6.68
N THR A 123 2.97 -3.53 7.62
CA THR A 123 2.83 -3.20 9.04
C THR A 123 3.69 -4.15 9.87
N TYR A 124 4.52 -3.59 10.74
CA TYR A 124 5.36 -4.37 11.66
C TYR A 124 4.56 -4.68 12.92
N ARG A 125 4.47 -5.96 13.29
CA ARG A 125 3.87 -6.39 14.56
C ARG A 125 4.79 -7.36 15.27
N THR A 126 4.87 -7.24 16.58
CA THR A 126 5.58 -8.23 17.41
C THR A 126 4.87 -9.57 17.30
N SER A 127 5.60 -10.62 16.92
CA SER A 127 4.99 -11.94 16.75
C SER A 127 4.58 -12.51 18.12
N PRO A 128 3.52 -13.35 18.19
CA PRO A 128 3.16 -14.03 19.43
C PRO A 128 4.31 -14.93 19.93
N ALA A 129 5.11 -15.50 19.01
CA ALA A 129 6.31 -16.25 19.36
C ALA A 129 7.36 -15.37 20.06
N GLY A 130 7.54 -14.12 19.61
CA GLY A 130 8.44 -13.15 20.25
C GLY A 130 8.06 -12.89 21.70
N TRP A 131 6.77 -12.83 22.03
CA TRP A 131 6.29 -12.68 23.41
C TRP A 131 6.62 -13.90 24.29
N VAL A 132 6.49 -15.12 23.76
CA VAL A 132 6.84 -16.33 24.50
C VAL A 132 8.35 -16.39 24.78
N ILE A 133 9.16 -16.11 23.77
CA ILE A 133 10.62 -16.05 23.91
C ILE A 133 11.04 -14.95 24.89
N PHE A 134 10.39 -13.79 24.82
CA PHE A 134 10.59 -12.68 25.75
C PHE A 134 10.34 -13.10 27.20
N ALA A 135 9.20 -13.73 27.48
CA ALA A 135 8.87 -14.20 28.83
C ALA A 135 9.85 -15.29 29.32
N LEU A 136 10.24 -16.22 28.44
CA LEU A 136 11.19 -17.28 28.77
C LEU A 136 12.59 -16.72 29.08
N LEU A 137 13.09 -15.80 28.26
CA LEU A 137 14.38 -15.14 28.47
C LEU A 137 14.36 -14.25 29.72
N LEU A 138 13.26 -13.53 29.98
CA LEU A 138 13.12 -12.71 31.18
C LEU A 138 13.23 -13.56 32.46
N LEU A 139 12.70 -14.79 32.44
CA LEU A 139 12.70 -15.71 33.57
C LEU A 139 14.02 -16.48 33.72
N LEU A 140 14.68 -16.84 32.61
CA LEU A 140 15.89 -17.67 32.62
C LEU A 140 17.20 -16.85 32.61
N CYS A 141 17.21 -15.71 31.92
CA CYS A 141 18.39 -14.88 31.67
C CYS A 141 18.00 -13.39 31.57
N TRP A 142 17.96 -12.73 32.72
CA TRP A 142 17.63 -11.30 32.82
C TRP A 142 18.41 -10.35 31.89
N PRO A 143 19.70 -10.55 31.55
CA PRO A 143 20.38 -9.68 30.59
C PRO A 143 20.03 -9.95 29.11
N LEU A 144 19.35 -11.06 28.78
CA LEU A 144 19.03 -11.43 27.38
C LEU A 144 17.60 -11.08 26.94
N PHE A 145 16.75 -10.53 27.82
CA PHE A 145 15.34 -10.23 27.52
C PHE A 145 15.14 -9.28 26.32
N TRP A 146 16.05 -8.34 26.07
CA TRP A 146 16.05 -7.44 24.89
C TRP A 146 16.05 -8.16 23.53
N VAL A 147 16.57 -9.39 23.44
CA VAL A 147 16.61 -10.15 22.18
C VAL A 147 15.21 -10.56 21.72
N GLY A 148 14.27 -10.78 22.65
CA GLY A 148 12.88 -11.14 22.31
C GLY A 148 12.14 -10.04 21.54
N PHE A 149 12.51 -8.77 21.71
CA PHE A 149 11.90 -7.64 21.01
C PHE A 149 12.35 -7.50 19.54
N LEU A 150 13.43 -8.17 19.14
CA LEU A 150 13.93 -8.14 17.76
C LEU A 150 13.07 -8.97 16.79
N PHE A 151 12.22 -9.87 17.31
CA PHE A 151 11.31 -10.65 16.49
C PHE A 151 10.06 -9.84 16.12
N GLN A 152 10.19 -9.07 15.04
CA GLN A 152 9.07 -8.42 14.37
C GLN A 152 8.68 -9.22 13.13
N GLU A 153 7.38 -9.45 12.96
CA GLU A 153 6.83 -10.09 11.79
C GLU A 153 6.24 -9.02 10.86
N GLU A 154 6.61 -9.09 9.59
CA GLU A 154 6.06 -8.22 8.56
C GLU A 154 4.67 -8.72 8.17
N CYS A 155 3.64 -7.96 8.54
CA CYS A 155 2.26 -8.27 8.16
C CYS A 155 1.85 -7.39 6.98
N LEU A 156 1.52 -8.02 5.86
CA LEU A 156 0.94 -7.35 4.70
C LEU A 156 -0.56 -7.20 4.89
N ARG A 157 -1.04 -5.94 4.95
CA ARG A 157 -2.48 -5.64 5.02
C ARG A 157 -2.95 -4.95 3.76
N CYS A 158 -4.11 -5.36 3.26
CA CYS A 158 -4.74 -4.67 2.14
C CYS A 158 -5.12 -3.23 2.55
N ARG A 159 -4.75 -2.24 1.73
CA ARG A 159 -5.10 -0.82 1.97
C ARG A 159 -6.60 -0.55 1.95
N ASN A 160 -7.35 -1.27 1.11
CA ASN A 160 -8.78 -1.03 0.92
C ASN A 160 -9.63 -1.75 1.97
N CYS A 161 -9.46 -3.08 2.12
CA CYS A 161 -10.29 -3.88 3.02
C CYS A 161 -9.67 -4.19 4.39
N GLY A 162 -8.40 -3.85 4.62
CA GLY A 162 -7.71 -4.06 5.90
C GLY A 162 -7.38 -5.52 6.27
N ARG A 163 -7.77 -6.51 5.44
CA ARG A 163 -7.48 -7.92 5.67
C ARG A 163 -5.98 -8.23 5.50
N ARG A 164 -5.51 -9.21 6.27
CA ARG A 164 -4.14 -9.76 6.21
C ARG A 164 -3.99 -10.61 4.94
N LEU A 165 -2.88 -10.43 4.24
CA LEU A 165 -2.58 -11.05 2.95
C LEU A 165 -1.48 -12.13 3.06
N ALA A 166 -0.63 -12.02 4.08
CA ALA A 166 0.37 -12.97 4.52
C ALA A 166 0.66 -12.72 6.01
#